data_AF-A0ABC9WMB4-F1
#
_entry.id   AF-A0ABC9WMB4-F1
#
_cell.length_a   1.000
_cell.length_b   1.000
_cell.length_c   1.000
_cell.angle_alpha   90.00
_cell.angle_beta   90.00
_cell.angle_gamma   90.00
#
_symmetry.space_group_name_H-M   'P 1'
#
loop_
_entity.id
_entity.type
_entity.pdbx_description
1 polymer ?
#
loop_
_entity_poly.entity_id
_entity_poly.type
_entity_poly.pdbx_seq_one_letter_code
_entity_poly.pdbx_strand_id
1 'polypeptide(L)'
;MCREDYKGNYKLVSLTSVPGKVMEQLILETIARHMKDKKFIRNSQHGFTTGKACLTNLTTFYDERTGLVDQRRAVDVVYFDISKVLALSPIGFS
;
A
#
# COMPACT_ATOMS: atom_id res chain seq x y z
N MET A 1 -24.31 -4.97 17.28
CA MET A 1 -25.16 -4.33 16.26
C MET A 1 -24.55 -2.99 15.90
N CYS A 2 -23.48 -3.01 15.09
CA CYS A 2 -22.86 -1.79 14.59
C CYS A 2 -23.73 -1.27 13.45
N ARG A 3 -24.18 -0.02 13.54
CA ARG A 3 -24.93 0.64 12.47
C ARG A 3 -24.04 0.70 11.24
N GLU A 4 -24.48 0.03 10.18
CA GLU A 4 -23.99 0.27 8.83
C GLU A 4 -24.65 1.56 8.32
N ASP A 5 -23.99 2.69 8.58
CA ASP A 5 -24.27 3.89 7.81
C ASP A 5 -23.70 3.68 6.41
N TYR A 6 -24.58 3.35 5.45
CA TYR A 6 -24.28 3.27 4.01
C TYR A 6 -23.85 4.65 3.49
N LYS A 7 -22.62 5.04 3.82
CA LYS A 7 -21.98 6.29 3.40
C LYS A 7 -21.36 6.03 2.04
N GLY A 8 -21.99 6.55 0.99
CA GLY A 8 -21.56 6.37 -0.40
C GLY A 8 -20.03 6.45 -0.58
N ASN A 9 -19.48 5.44 -1.26
CA ASN A 9 -18.06 5.19 -1.48
C ASN A 9 -17.41 6.19 -2.46
N TYR A 10 -17.58 7.49 -2.24
CA TYR A 10 -16.92 8.50 -3.06
C TYR A 10 -15.46 8.61 -2.63
N LYS A 11 -14.55 8.18 -3.52
CA LYS A 11 -13.12 8.42 -3.37
C LYS A 11 -12.86 9.89 -3.69
N LEU A 12 -12.38 10.65 -2.71
CA LEU A 12 -11.89 12.00 -2.96
C LEU A 12 -10.68 11.90 -3.89
N VAL A 13 -10.77 12.54 -5.06
CA VAL A 13 -9.65 12.67 -6.00
C VAL A 13 -9.34 14.15 -6.14
N SER A 14 -8.13 14.55 -5.78
CA SER A 14 -7.63 15.88 -6.09
C SER A 14 -7.07 15.90 -7.51
N LEU A 15 -7.51 16.88 -8.31
CA LEU A 15 -6.85 17.23 -9.55
C LEU A 15 -5.70 18.18 -9.21
N THR A 16 -4.47 17.77 -9.52
CA THR A 16 -3.30 18.64 -9.39
C THR A 16 -2.88 19.17 -10.76
N SER A 17 -2.37 20.40 -10.78
CA SER A 17 -1.85 21.02 -12.00
C SER A 17 -0.63 20.26 -12.51
N VAL A 18 -0.29 20.41 -13.80
CA VAL A 18 0.92 19.81 -14.39
C VAL A 18 2.19 20.11 -13.56
N PRO A 19 2.49 21.37 -13.14
CA PRO A 19 3.63 21.62 -12.27
C PRO A 19 3.49 20.96 -10.89
N GLY A 20 2.28 20.85 -10.34
CA GLY A 20 2.01 20.11 -9.10
C GLY A 20 2.34 18.62 -9.21
N LYS A 21 1.99 17.97 -10.33
CA LYS A 21 2.35 16.58 -10.62
C LYS A 21 3.86 16.35 -10.69
N VAL A 22 4.59 17.29 -11.30
CA VAL A 22 6.06 17.21 -11.37
C VAL A 22 6.68 17.32 -9.97
N MET A 23 6.17 18.21 -9.13
CA MET A 23 6.63 18.34 -7.74
C MET A 23 6.31 17.09 -6.90
N GLU A 24 5.10 16.53 -7.04
CA GLU A 24 4.71 15.26 -6.40
C GLU A 24 5.67 14.13 -6.77
N GLN A 25 6.02 14.01 -8.06
CA GLN A 25 6.97 13.00 -8.53
C GLN A 25 8.37 13.17 -7.93
N LEU A 26 8.89 14.40 -7.89
CA LEU A 26 10.20 14.69 -7.30
C LEU A 26 10.27 14.33 -5.80
N ILE A 27 9.22 14.69 -5.06
CA ILE A 27 9.11 14.35 -3.63
C ILE A 27 9.03 12.83 -3.46
N LEU A 28 8.20 12.16 -4.26
CA LEU A 28 8.04 10.71 -4.23
C LEU A 28 9.37 9.99 -4.50
N GLU A 29 10.12 10.40 -5.51
CA GLU A 29 11.42 9.81 -5.83
C GLU A 29 12.44 9.98 -4.69
N THR A 30 12.44 11.15 -4.06
CA THR A 30 13.34 11.45 -2.94
C THR A 30 13.02 10.57 -1.73
N ILE A 31 11.74 10.47 -1.37
CA ILE A 31 11.27 9.63 -0.26
C ILE A 31 11.55 8.16 -0.56
N ALA A 32 11.21 7.68 -1.76
CA ALA A 32 11.42 6.29 -2.16
C ALA A 32 12.90 5.89 -2.07
N ARG A 33 13.81 6.78 -2.51
CA ARG A 33 15.26 6.58 -2.40
C ARG A 33 15.69 6.50 -0.93
N HIS A 34 15.25 7.44 -0.10
CA HIS A 34 15.57 7.43 1.33
C HIS A 34 15.09 6.15 2.03
N MET A 35 13.86 5.71 1.73
CA MET A 35 13.29 4.48 2.29
C MET A 35 14.06 3.22 1.87
N LYS A 36 14.59 3.20 0.64
CA LYS A 36 15.43 2.11 0.13
C LYS A 36 16.80 2.11 0.79
N ASP A 37 17.47 3.26 0.86
CA ASP A 37 18.82 3.40 1.40
C ASP A 37 18.87 3.07 2.90
N LYS A 38 17.84 3.49 3.64
CA LYS A 38 17.68 3.18 5.07
C LYS A 38 17.09 1.80 5.36
N LYS A 39 16.74 1.02 4.33
CA LYS A 39 16.13 -0.31 4.43
C LYS A 39 14.86 -0.34 5.31
N PHE A 40 14.04 0.72 5.25
CA PHE A 40 12.77 0.77 5.98
C PHE A 40 11.71 -0.17 5.39
N ILE A 41 11.82 -0.47 4.08
CA ILE A 41 10.90 -1.37 3.38
C ILE A 41 11.35 -2.83 3.55
N ARG A 42 10.48 -3.66 4.14
CA ARG A 42 10.71 -5.11 4.24
C ARG A 42 10.58 -5.80 2.89
N ASN A 43 11.31 -6.89 2.67
CA ASN A 43 11.23 -7.67 1.43
C ASN A 43 9.83 -8.24 1.14
N SER A 44 9.02 -8.51 2.17
CA SER A 44 7.63 -8.95 2.01
C SER A 44 6.68 -7.84 1.55
N GLN A 45 7.05 -6.57 1.71
CA GLN A 45 6.26 -5.44 1.21
C GLN A 45 6.35 -5.41 -0.33
N HIS A 46 5.20 -5.56 -0.97
CA HIS A 46 5.05 -5.49 -2.42
C HIS A 46 4.34 -4.22 -2.88
N GLY A 47 3.33 -3.76 -2.13
CA GLY A 47 2.62 -2.51 -2.44
C GLY A 47 3.54 -1.30 -2.32
N PHE A 48 3.41 -0.34 -3.25
CA PHE A 48 4.18 0.90 -3.30
C PHE A 48 5.71 0.71 -3.41
N THR A 49 6.16 -0.39 -4.02
CA THR A 49 7.59 -0.65 -4.27
C THR A 49 7.88 -0.82 -5.76
N THR A 50 9.03 -0.33 -6.21
CA THR A 50 9.44 -0.46 -7.62
C THR A 50 9.84 -1.89 -7.95
N GLY A 51 9.36 -2.41 -9.08
CA GLY A 51 9.77 -3.71 -9.61
C GLY A 51 9.10 -4.93 -8.98
N LYS A 52 8.11 -4.74 -8.09
CA LYS A 52 7.32 -5.84 -7.51
C LYS A 52 5.86 -5.74 -7.95
N ALA A 53 5.37 -6.81 -8.57
CA ALA A 53 3.99 -6.89 -9.04
C ALA A 53 3.06 -7.54 -8.00
N CYS A 54 1.75 -7.29 -8.13
CA CYS A 54 0.72 -7.95 -7.32
C CYS A 54 0.71 -9.47 -7.53
N LEU A 55 0.94 -9.94 -8.77
CA LEU A 55 1.06 -11.36 -9.08
C LEU A 55 2.20 -12.02 -8.30
N THR A 56 3.40 -11.40 -8.31
CA THR A 56 4.55 -11.91 -7.56
C THR A 56 4.25 -11.98 -6.07
N ASN A 57 3.58 -10.96 -5.50
CA ASN A 57 3.15 -10.98 -4.10
C ASN A 57 2.27 -12.20 -3.78
N LEU A 58 1.29 -12.47 -4.65
CA LEU A 58 0.38 -13.60 -4.47
C LEU A 58 1.11 -14.94 -4.60
N THR A 59 1.96 -15.08 -5.62
CA THR A 59 2.75 -16.29 -5.83
C THR A 59 3.69 -16.56 -4.66
N THR A 60 4.43 -15.54 -4.18
CA THR A 60 5.32 -15.70 -3.02
C THR A 60 4.53 -16.05 -1.76
N PHE A 61 3.35 -15.46 -1.58
CA PHE A 61 2.50 -15.75 -0.42
C PHE A 61 2.04 -17.22 -0.43
N TYR A 62 1.53 -17.71 -1.55
CA TYR A 62 1.08 -19.11 -1.63
C TYR A 62 2.23 -20.09 -1.54
N ASP A 63 3.38 -19.82 -2.14
CA ASP A 63 4.56 -20.69 -2.07
C ASP A 63 5.04 -20.85 -0.61
N GLU A 64 5.19 -19.72 0.11
CA GLU A 64 5.56 -19.72 1.53
C GLU A 64 4.54 -20.49 2.39
N ARG A 65 3.23 -20.28 2.17
CA ARG A 65 2.19 -21.00 2.91
C ARG A 65 2.13 -22.48 2.55
N THR A 66 2.32 -22.83 1.29
CA THR A 66 2.29 -24.22 0.82
C THR A 66 3.46 -25.01 1.40
N GLY A 67 4.66 -24.42 1.48
CA GLY A 67 5.80 -25.03 2.16
C GLY A 67 5.56 -25.28 3.66
N LEU A 68 4.79 -24.43 4.34
CA LEU A 68 4.41 -24.65 5.75
C LEU A 68 3.36 -25.77 5.90
N VAL A 69 2.39 -25.83 4.99
CA VAL A 69 1.38 -26.89 4.96
C VAL A 69 2.00 -28.25 4.70
N ASP A 70 2.96 -28.33 3.78
CA ASP A 70 3.71 -29.57 3.49
C ASP A 70 4.48 -30.07 4.72
N GLN A 71 5.02 -29.16 5.53
CA GLN A 71 5.64 -29.47 6.83
C GLN A 71 4.63 -29.83 7.93
N ARG A 72 3.33 -29.95 7.59
CA ARG A 72 2.22 -30.21 8.53
C ARG A 72 2.10 -29.18 9.66
N ARG A 73 2.53 -27.94 9.41
CA ARG A 73 2.35 -26.83 10.36
C ARG A 73 0.97 -26.20 10.17
N ALA A 74 0.34 -25.80 11.27
CA ALA A 74 -0.90 -25.02 11.21
C ALA A 74 -0.63 -23.65 10.57
N VAL A 75 -1.49 -23.23 9.65
CA VAL A 75 -1.37 -21.97 8.90
C VAL A 75 -2.68 -21.21 8.99
N ASP A 76 -2.62 -20.05 9.63
CA ASP A 76 -3.71 -19.07 9.67
C ASP A 76 -3.35 -17.83 8.86
N VAL A 77 -4.36 -17.24 8.22
CA VAL A 77 -4.25 -16.01 7.42
C VAL A 77 -5.22 -14.98 7.96
N VAL A 78 -4.70 -13.80 8.30
CA VAL A 78 -5.52 -12.68 8.78
C VAL A 78 -5.42 -11.54 7.76
N TYR A 79 -6.58 -11.11 7.27
CA TYR A 79 -6.70 -9.96 6.38
C TYR A 79 -7.11 -8.73 7.19
N PHE A 80 -6.36 -7.65 7.05
CA PHE A 80 -6.68 -6.35 7.63
C PHE A 80 -6.71 -5.28 6.54
N ASP A 81 -7.62 -4.33 6.68
CA ASP A 81 -7.71 -3.14 5.84
C ASP A 81 -7.70 -1.89 6.72
N ILE A 82 -7.18 -0.78 6.19
CA ILE A 82 -7.12 0.49 6.92
C ILE A 82 -8.16 1.43 6.30
N SER A 83 -9.21 1.72 7.08
CA SER A 83 -10.44 2.32 6.55
C SER A 83 -10.27 3.68 5.87
N LYS A 84 -9.19 4.44 6.12
CA LYS A 84 -8.80 5.70 5.43
C LYS A 84 -7.33 6.04 5.63
N VAL A 85 -6.46 5.83 4.62
CA VAL A 85 -5.02 6.18 4.71
C VAL A 85 -4.65 7.51 4.05
N LEU A 86 -5.42 7.99 3.07
CA LEU A 86 -5.03 9.12 2.20
C LEU A 86 -5.98 10.33 2.26
N ALA A 87 -6.99 10.33 3.15
CA ALA A 87 -8.03 11.36 3.20
C ALA A 87 -7.71 12.56 4.11
N LEU A 88 -6.50 12.64 4.68
CA LEU A 88 -6.07 13.74 5.56
C LEU A 88 -4.89 14.48 4.93
N SER A 89 -5.19 15.32 3.95
CA SER A 89 -4.27 16.37 3.50
C SER A 89 -5.11 17.62 3.22
N PRO A 90 -5.05 18.67 4.07
CA PRO A 90 -5.53 19.97 3.68
C PRO A 90 -4.49 20.53 2.70
N ILE A 91 -4.64 20.23 1.41
CA ILE A 91 -3.95 21.00 0.36
C ILE A 91 -4.71 22.32 0.26
N GLY A 92 -4.56 23.17 1.27
CA GLY A 92 -4.93 24.58 1.22
C GLY A 92 -3.75 25.35 0.67
N PHE A 93 -3.71 25.53 -0.64
CA PHE A 93 -2.93 26.62 -1.23
C PHE A 93 -3.84 27.85 -1.32
N SER A 94 -3.52 28.83 -0.49
CA SER A 94 -4.09 30.18 -0.37
C SER A 94 -5.50 30.33 0.19
#